data_AF-A0A6H5HFN6-F1
#
_entry.id   AF-A0A6H5HFN6-F1
#
_cell.length_a   1.000
_cell.length_b   1.000
_cell.length_c   1.000
_cell.angle_alpha   90.00
_cell.angle_beta   90.00
_cell.angle_gamma   90.00
#
_symmetry.space_group_name_H-M   'P 1'
#
loop_
_entity.id
_entity.type
_entity.pdbx_description
1 polymer ?
#
loop_
_entity_poly.entity_id
_entity_poly.type
_entity_poly.pdbx_seq_one_letter_code
_entity_poly.pdbx_strand_id
1 'polypeptide(L)'
;KQFLVGKDFNIKLEIKPRVLSGVLLAIHGERDYLVLELDYGVLSAKISSGKGSLVNSFVKPVPSSWCDGNWHSVSLSKYKHVVQLGVDSDFSSPTAGDKKKQTLIRSKHPLYIGGHPTLNAPGIDAKKQFVGCIRLISLNNADEPLNLKGAVGNVTLNACPLN
;
A
#
# COMPACT_ATOMS: atom_id res chain seq x y z
N LYS A 1 2.05 17.80 0.88
CA LYS A 1 3.45 17.37 0.63
C LYS A 1 3.53 16.74 -0.76
N GLN A 2 4.63 16.92 -1.48
CA GLN A 2 4.88 16.30 -2.79
C GLN A 2 5.55 14.93 -2.56
N PHE A 3 5.11 13.86 -3.23
CA PHE A 3 5.60 12.50 -3.01
C PHE A 3 6.37 11.99 -4.23
N LEU A 4 7.70 11.94 -4.12
CA LEU A 4 8.55 11.39 -5.18
C LEU A 4 8.80 9.91 -4.95
N VAL A 5 8.17 9.08 -5.78
CA VAL A 5 8.44 7.65 -5.84
C VAL A 5 9.53 7.43 -6.88
N GLY A 6 10.78 7.36 -6.41
CA GLY A 6 11.98 7.29 -7.24
C GLY A 6 12.19 5.95 -7.95
N LYS A 7 13.42 5.77 -8.45
CA LYS A 7 13.89 4.50 -9.04
C LYS A 7 13.86 3.39 -8.00
N ASP A 8 14.29 3.74 -6.79
CA ASP A 8 14.28 2.91 -5.60
C ASP A 8 13.39 3.59 -4.57
N PHE A 9 12.54 2.83 -3.90
CA PHE A 9 11.73 3.34 -2.81
C PHE A 9 11.38 2.22 -1.83
N ASN A 10 11.08 2.61 -0.61
CA ASN A 10 10.59 1.70 0.40
C ASN A 10 9.41 2.30 1.15
N ILE A 11 8.39 1.48 1.38
CA ILE A 11 7.22 1.81 2.18
C ILE A 11 7.17 0.78 3.30
N LYS A 12 6.95 1.25 4.52
CA LYS A 12 6.67 0.41 5.69
C LYS A 12 5.47 0.97 6.43
N LEU A 13 4.62 0.09 6.92
CA LEU A 13 3.49 0.45 7.76
C LEU A 13 3.05 -0.80 8.54
N GLU A 14 2.45 -0.59 9.70
CA GLU A 14 1.81 -1.68 10.44
C GLU A 14 0.29 -1.59 10.30
N ILE A 15 -0.34 -2.73 10.03
CA ILE A 15 -1.80 -2.85 9.93
C ILE A 15 -2.35 -3.78 11.00
N LYS A 16 -3.54 -3.47 11.49
CA LYS A 16 -4.39 -4.40 12.23
C LYS A 16 -5.74 -4.49 11.52
N PRO A 17 -5.87 -5.33 10.49
CA PRO A 17 -7.08 -5.47 9.68
C PRO A 17 -8.26 -6.03 10.47
N ARG A 18 -9.46 -5.57 10.13
CA ARG A 18 -10.75 -6.16 10.56
C ARG A 18 -11.53 -6.77 9.40
N VAL A 19 -11.04 -6.55 8.18
CA VAL A 19 -11.64 -7.03 6.93
C VAL A 19 -10.54 -7.54 6.01
N LEU A 20 -10.89 -8.48 5.13
CA LEU A 20 -9.97 -9.10 4.17
C LEU A 20 -9.84 -8.34 2.85
N SER A 21 -10.59 -7.26 2.65
CA SER A 21 -10.47 -6.40 1.46
C SER A 21 -10.47 -4.93 1.86
N GLY A 22 -9.52 -4.16 1.34
CA GLY A 22 -9.43 -2.72 1.54
C GLY A 22 -8.14 -2.13 0.99
N VAL A 23 -8.22 -0.89 0.51
CA VAL A 23 -7.05 -0.13 0.06
C VAL A 23 -6.25 0.34 1.27
N LEU A 24 -4.96 -0.05 1.36
CA LEU A 24 -4.07 0.38 2.45
C LEU A 24 -3.39 1.70 2.12
N LEU A 25 -2.89 1.83 0.89
CA LEU A 25 -2.18 3.01 0.42
C LEU A 25 -2.38 3.16 -1.08
N ALA A 26 -2.69 4.38 -1.54
CA ALA A 26 -2.81 4.67 -2.96
C ALA A 26 -2.18 6.02 -3.32
N ILE A 27 -1.50 6.06 -4.46
CA ILE A 27 -1.00 7.27 -5.11
C ILE A 27 -1.40 7.16 -6.57
N HIS A 28 -2.24 8.09 -7.05
CA HIS A 28 -2.66 8.14 -8.46
C HIS A 28 -2.22 9.46 -9.08
N GLY A 29 -1.48 9.37 -10.17
CA GLY A 29 -1.23 10.46 -11.09
C GLY A 29 -2.02 10.34 -12.39
N GLU A 30 -1.71 11.19 -13.37
CA GLU A 30 -2.42 11.21 -14.64
C GLU A 30 -2.32 9.89 -15.42
N ARG A 31 -1.15 9.23 -15.36
CA ARG A 31 -0.88 7.98 -16.11
C ARG A 31 -0.08 6.95 -15.30
N ASP A 32 0.21 7.25 -14.05
CA ASP A 32 1.03 6.47 -13.15
C ASP A 32 0.31 6.26 -11.83
N TYR A 33 0.45 5.08 -11.23
CA TYR A 33 -0.14 4.81 -9.93
C TYR A 33 0.68 3.79 -9.14
N LEU A 34 0.58 3.90 -7.83
CA LEU A 34 0.99 2.90 -6.86
C LEU A 34 -0.20 2.58 -5.97
N VAL A 35 -0.59 1.31 -5.91
CA VAL A 35 -1.66 0.83 -5.04
C VAL A 35 -1.12 -0.33 -4.22
N LEU A 36 -1.28 -0.23 -2.90
CA LEU A 36 -1.12 -1.31 -1.95
C LEU A 36 -2.49 -1.60 -1.35
N GLU A 37 -2.99 -2.81 -1.55
CA GLU A 37 -4.31 -3.21 -1.09
C GLU A 37 -4.32 -4.65 -0.61
N LEU A 38 -5.28 -4.95 0.25
CA LEU A 38 -5.70 -6.30 0.57
C LEU A 38 -6.95 -6.59 -0.28
N ASP A 39 -6.99 -7.72 -0.97
CA ASP A 39 -8.19 -8.18 -1.67
C ASP A 39 -8.42 -9.67 -1.41
N TYR A 40 -9.52 -9.99 -0.71
CA TYR A 40 -9.86 -11.34 -0.25
C TYR A 40 -8.69 -12.05 0.46
N GLY A 41 -7.89 -11.31 1.23
CA GLY A 41 -6.74 -11.84 1.98
C GLY A 41 -5.44 -11.94 1.16
N VAL A 42 -5.43 -11.47 -0.09
CA VAL A 42 -4.22 -11.34 -0.90
C VAL A 42 -3.70 -9.92 -0.77
N LEU A 43 -2.52 -9.74 -0.21
CA LEU A 43 -1.84 -8.44 -0.19
C LEU A 43 -1.17 -8.23 -1.54
N SER A 44 -1.49 -7.15 -2.24
CA SER A 44 -0.91 -6.85 -3.56
C SER A 44 -0.38 -5.43 -3.64
N ALA A 45 0.81 -5.29 -4.24
CA ALA A 45 1.38 -4.03 -4.66
C ALA A 45 1.33 -3.94 -6.18
N LYS A 46 0.65 -2.93 -6.69
CA LYS A 46 0.50 -2.64 -8.13
C LYS A 46 1.12 -1.30 -8.45
N ILE A 47 2.09 -1.31 -9.35
CA ILE A 47 2.88 -0.16 -9.71
C ILE A 47 2.80 -0.03 -11.22
N SER A 48 2.07 0.97 -11.70
CA SER A 48 2.00 1.28 -13.12
C SER A 48 2.61 2.63 -13.40
N SER A 49 3.33 2.71 -14.51
CA SER A 49 3.77 3.95 -15.13
C SER A 49 3.37 3.90 -16.59
N GLY A 50 3.29 5.04 -17.27
CA GLY A 50 3.04 5.09 -18.72
C GLY A 50 4.03 4.29 -19.59
N LYS A 51 5.08 3.71 -19.01
CA LYS A 51 6.04 2.82 -19.70
C LYS A 51 5.85 1.33 -19.39
N GLY A 52 5.16 0.95 -18.32
CA GLY A 52 4.98 -0.44 -17.90
C GLY A 52 4.34 -0.59 -16.52
N SER A 53 3.85 -1.80 -16.22
CA SER A 53 3.17 -2.16 -14.98
C SER A 53 3.84 -3.35 -14.29
N LEU A 54 3.78 -3.36 -12.97
CA LEU A 54 4.29 -4.42 -12.09
C LEU A 54 3.26 -4.75 -11.03
N VAL A 55 3.08 -6.05 -10.78
CA VAL A 55 2.24 -6.56 -9.71
C VAL A 55 3.06 -7.57 -8.92
N ASN A 56 3.14 -7.38 -7.61
CA ASN A 56 3.67 -8.35 -6.68
C ASN A 56 2.60 -8.64 -5.63
N SER A 57 2.41 -9.92 -5.30
CA SER A 57 1.38 -10.36 -4.38
C SER A 57 1.96 -11.28 -3.32
N PHE A 58 1.36 -11.22 -2.13
CA PHE A 58 1.69 -12.03 -0.97
C PHE A 58 0.40 -12.63 -0.42
N VAL A 59 0.46 -13.92 -0.08
CA VAL A 59 -0.67 -14.67 0.50
C VAL A 59 -0.20 -15.33 1.78
N LYS A 60 -0.88 -15.05 2.90
CA LYS A 60 -0.66 -15.80 4.14
C LYS A 60 -1.21 -17.22 3.97
N PRO A 61 -0.61 -18.25 4.60
CA PRO A 61 -1.11 -19.63 4.52
C PRO A 61 -2.58 -19.78 4.91
N VAL A 62 -3.04 -18.97 5.87
CA VAL A 62 -4.44 -18.92 6.30
C VAL A 62 -4.96 -17.50 6.13
N PRO A 63 -5.90 -17.22 5.20
CA PRO A 63 -6.37 -15.84 4.95
C PRO A 63 -6.96 -15.13 6.18
N SER A 64 -7.64 -15.84 7.08
CA SER A 64 -8.19 -15.25 8.31
C SER A 64 -7.11 -14.76 9.28
N SER A 65 -5.84 -15.16 9.10
CA SER A 65 -4.72 -14.67 9.91
C SER A 65 -4.43 -13.18 9.74
N TRP A 66 -5.01 -12.52 8.72
CA TRP A 66 -4.98 -11.06 8.63
C TRP A 66 -5.88 -10.37 9.67
N CYS A 67 -6.94 -11.03 10.12
CA CYS A 67 -7.93 -10.46 11.05
C CYS A 67 -7.83 -11.12 12.43
N ASP A 68 -6.62 -11.47 12.86
CA ASP A 68 -6.35 -12.19 14.10
C ASP A 68 -6.32 -11.28 15.35
N GLY A 69 -6.51 -9.97 15.16
CA GLY A 69 -6.45 -8.97 16.22
C GLY A 69 -5.03 -8.52 16.57
N ASN A 70 -4.00 -8.98 15.86
CA ASN A 70 -2.61 -8.56 16.04
C ASN A 70 -2.22 -7.49 15.02
N TRP A 71 -1.06 -6.88 15.26
CA TRP A 71 -0.43 -5.99 14.29
C TRP A 71 0.41 -6.82 13.34
N HIS A 72 0.30 -6.54 12.04
CA HIS A 72 1.17 -7.08 11.00
C HIS A 72 2.04 -5.98 10.42
N SER A 73 3.34 -6.25 10.33
CA SER A 73 4.29 -5.34 9.68
C SER A 73 4.25 -5.59 8.18
N VAL A 74 3.91 -4.56 7.39
CA VAL A 74 3.86 -4.64 5.94
C VAL A 74 4.96 -3.75 5.36
N SER A 75 5.74 -4.31 4.45
CA SER A 75 6.75 -3.57 3.71
C SER A 75 6.64 -3.80 2.22
N LEU A 76 6.86 -2.74 1.46
CA LEU A 76 7.00 -2.76 0.02
C LEU A 76 8.36 -2.16 -0.31
N SER A 77 9.23 -2.95 -0.92
CA SER A 77 10.51 -2.47 -1.41
C SER A 77 10.54 -2.55 -2.92
N LYS A 78 11.09 -1.51 -3.54
CA LYS A 78 11.42 -1.51 -4.94
C LYS A 78 12.87 -1.11 -5.10
N TYR A 79 13.61 -1.94 -5.81
CA TYR A 79 14.97 -1.67 -6.23
C TYR A 79 15.05 -1.79 -7.75
N LYS A 80 15.24 -0.66 -8.41
CA LYS A 80 15.27 -0.50 -9.88
C LYS A 80 13.97 -0.99 -10.53
N HIS A 81 13.98 -2.22 -11.01
CA HIS A 81 12.85 -2.86 -11.70
C HIS A 81 12.29 -4.04 -10.89
N VAL A 82 12.87 -4.33 -9.72
CA VAL A 82 12.46 -5.45 -8.87
C VAL A 82 11.62 -4.92 -7.72
N VAL A 83 10.51 -5.57 -7.45
CA VAL A 83 9.56 -5.25 -6.38
C VAL A 83 9.39 -6.47 -5.50
N GLN A 84 9.34 -6.26 -4.19
CA GLN A 84 9.11 -7.33 -3.22
C GLN A 84 8.25 -6.81 -2.07
N LEU A 85 7.28 -7.63 -1.67
CA LEU A 85 6.47 -7.43 -0.47
C LEU A 85 7.07 -8.23 0.69
N GLY A 86 7.01 -7.65 1.88
CA GLY A 86 7.29 -8.34 3.14
C GLY A 86 6.10 -8.20 4.08
N VAL A 87 5.78 -9.27 4.79
CA VAL A 87 4.74 -9.33 5.81
C VAL A 87 5.32 -10.03 7.02
N ASP A 88 5.40 -9.31 8.13
CA ASP A 88 6.05 -9.78 9.36
C ASP A 88 7.51 -10.21 9.09
N SER A 89 7.83 -11.50 9.24
CA SER A 89 9.13 -12.08 8.91
C SER A 89 9.19 -12.72 7.52
N ASP A 90 8.08 -12.78 6.81
CA ASP A 90 7.95 -13.49 5.53
C ASP A 90 8.04 -12.52 4.35
N PHE A 91 8.57 -12.99 3.23
CA PHE A 91 8.72 -12.20 2.01
C PHE A 91 8.10 -12.91 0.83
N SER A 92 7.50 -12.14 -0.09
CA SER A 92 7.07 -12.68 -1.38
C SER A 92 8.28 -12.98 -2.27
N SER A 93 8.07 -13.81 -3.28
CA SER A 93 9.01 -13.92 -4.38
C SER A 93 9.18 -12.55 -5.06
N PRO A 94 10.41 -12.08 -5.33
CA PRO A 94 10.63 -10.81 -6.02
C PRO A 94 10.03 -10.84 -7.43
N THR A 95 9.33 -9.78 -7.82
CA THR A 95 8.83 -9.60 -9.19
C THR A 95 9.73 -8.61 -9.93
N ALA A 96 10.32 -9.04 -11.03
CA ALA A 96 11.15 -8.19 -11.89
C ALA A 96 10.34 -7.67 -13.08
N GLY A 97 10.38 -6.36 -13.29
CA GLY A 97 9.86 -5.70 -14.48
C GLY A 97 10.86 -5.59 -15.60
N ASP A 98 10.43 -5.00 -16.71
CA ASP A 98 11.29 -4.78 -17.85
C ASP A 98 12.40 -3.76 -17.49
N LYS A 99 13.65 -4.21 -17.56
CA LYS A 99 14.86 -3.43 -17.28
C LYS A 99 14.96 -2.16 -18.14
N LYS A 100 14.36 -2.15 -19.34
CA LYS A 100 14.35 -1.00 -20.26
C LYS A 100 13.26 0.02 -19.92
N LYS A 101 12.24 -0.40 -19.16
CA LYS A 101 11.09 0.43 -18.77
C LYS A 101 11.22 0.82 -17.31
N GLN A 102 11.74 2.02 -17.06
CA GLN A 102 11.74 2.56 -15.70
C GLN A 102 10.33 2.97 -15.29
N THR A 103 9.78 2.27 -14.29
CA THR A 103 8.50 2.62 -13.66
C THR A 103 8.69 3.76 -12.67
N LEU A 104 8.97 4.98 -13.15
CA LEU A 104 9.06 6.15 -12.28
C LEU A 104 7.66 6.69 -12.04
N ILE A 105 7.27 6.85 -10.79
CA ILE A 105 6.01 7.47 -10.41
C ILE A 105 6.35 8.89 -9.99
N ARG A 106 6.10 9.84 -10.90
CA ARG A 106 6.43 11.26 -10.70
C ARG A 106 5.19 11.94 -10.16
N SER A 107 4.91 11.70 -8.88
CA SER A 107 3.65 12.15 -8.30
C SER A 107 3.79 13.51 -7.60
N LYS A 108 3.08 14.51 -8.11
CA LYS A 108 2.67 15.69 -7.30
C LYS A 108 1.32 15.43 -6.59
N HIS A 109 0.84 14.19 -6.63
CA HIS A 109 -0.49 13.81 -6.22
C HIS A 109 -0.52 13.41 -4.73
N PRO A 110 -1.68 13.57 -4.08
CA PRO A 110 -1.84 13.18 -2.68
C PRO A 110 -1.59 11.69 -2.48
N LEU A 111 -1.02 11.37 -1.31
CA LEU A 111 -0.97 10.03 -0.76
C LEU A 111 -2.27 9.77 0.00
N TYR A 112 -2.99 8.73 -0.39
CA TYR A 112 -4.16 8.26 0.32
C TYR A 112 -3.79 7.04 1.18
N ILE A 113 -4.26 7.03 2.43
CA ILE A 113 -4.03 5.96 3.40
C ILE A 113 -5.39 5.43 3.85
N GLY A 114 -5.54 4.11 3.89
CA GLY A 114 -6.77 3.42 4.31
C GLY A 114 -7.93 3.54 3.33
N GLY A 115 -7.75 4.16 2.16
CA GLY A 115 -8.82 4.34 1.19
C GLY A 115 -8.37 5.11 -0.04
N HIS A 116 -9.33 5.36 -0.92
CA HIS A 116 -9.19 6.25 -2.07
C HIS A 116 -10.55 6.91 -2.35
N PRO A 117 -10.63 8.22 -2.67
CA PRO A 117 -11.91 8.90 -2.95
C PRO A 117 -12.71 8.26 -4.09
N THR A 118 -12.01 7.66 -5.05
CA THR A 118 -12.60 6.97 -6.21
C THR A 118 -12.21 5.49 -6.15
N LEU A 119 -13.05 4.62 -5.60
CA LEU A 119 -12.74 3.18 -5.46
C LEU A 119 -12.65 2.43 -6.80
N ASN A 120 -13.09 3.05 -7.90
CA ASN A 120 -12.92 2.54 -9.27
C ASN A 120 -11.65 3.08 -9.96
N ALA A 121 -10.75 3.73 -9.23
CA ALA A 121 -9.50 4.23 -9.81
C ALA A 121 -8.62 3.07 -10.32
N PRO A 122 -7.80 3.29 -11.36
CA PRO A 122 -6.99 2.23 -11.97
C PRO A 122 -6.13 1.47 -10.96
N GLY A 123 -6.13 0.13 -11.03
CA GLY A 123 -5.32 -0.72 -10.16
C GLY A 123 -5.91 -1.00 -8.78
N ILE A 124 -7.04 -0.40 -8.40
CA ILE A 124 -7.78 -0.76 -7.18
C ILE A 124 -8.77 -1.88 -7.52
N ASP A 125 -8.50 -3.10 -7.05
CA ASP A 125 -9.40 -4.24 -7.25
C ASP A 125 -10.29 -4.48 -6.01
N ALA A 126 -9.81 -4.13 -4.81
CA ALA A 126 -10.54 -4.35 -3.57
C ALA A 126 -11.88 -3.60 -3.52
N LYS A 127 -11.98 -2.47 -4.23
CA LYS A 127 -13.15 -1.58 -4.33
C LYS A 127 -13.79 -1.25 -2.97
N LYS A 128 -12.97 -1.21 -1.91
CA LYS A 128 -13.36 -1.00 -0.52
C LYS A 128 -12.35 -0.13 0.19
N GLN A 129 -12.84 0.70 1.11
CA GLN A 129 -11.98 1.37 2.08
C GLN A 129 -11.52 0.36 3.12
N PHE A 130 -10.32 0.56 3.66
CA PHE A 130 -9.80 -0.31 4.72
C PHE A 130 -10.55 -0.09 6.02
N VAL A 131 -10.82 -1.20 6.73
CA VAL A 131 -11.39 -1.18 8.07
C VAL A 131 -10.41 -1.88 9.01
N GLY A 132 -9.90 -1.11 9.97
CA GLY A 132 -8.86 -1.57 10.88
C GLY A 132 -8.04 -0.39 11.38
N CYS A 133 -6.81 -0.68 11.82
CA CYS A 133 -5.88 0.34 12.27
C CYS A 133 -4.61 0.33 11.43
N ILE A 134 -4.01 1.50 11.24
CA ILE A 134 -2.74 1.69 10.55
C ILE A 134 -1.84 2.55 11.44
N ARG A 135 -0.58 2.16 11.62
CA ARG A 135 0.42 2.96 12.35
C ARG A 135 1.82 2.83 11.74
N LEU A 136 2.75 3.64 12.25
CA LEU A 136 4.18 3.58 11.91
C LEU A 136 4.43 3.61 10.40
N ILE A 137 3.77 4.55 9.70
CA ILE A 137 3.93 4.72 8.27
C ILE A 137 5.26 5.42 8.01
N SER A 138 6.13 4.76 7.26
CA SER A 138 7.43 5.26 6.85
C SER A 138 7.59 5.15 5.34
N LEU A 139 8.00 6.24 4.71
CA LEU A 139 8.31 6.31 3.28
C LEU A 139 9.77 6.69 3.11
N ASN A 140 10.55 5.83 2.46
CA ASN A 140 11.99 6.01 2.26
C ASN A 140 12.75 6.30 3.57
N ASN A 141 12.38 5.60 4.65
CA ASN A 141 12.89 5.79 6.01
C ASN A 141 12.56 7.15 6.65
N ALA A 142 11.65 7.92 6.07
CA ALA A 142 11.09 9.11 6.69
C ALA A 142 9.69 8.78 7.22
N ASP A 143 9.49 8.98 8.51
CA ASP A 143 8.18 8.79 9.13
C ASP A 143 7.21 9.85 8.61
N GLU A 144 6.05 9.41 8.14
CA GLU A 144 5.01 10.31 7.65
C GLU A 144 4.00 10.60 8.76
N PRO A 145 3.95 11.85 9.28
CA PRO A 145 3.00 12.19 10.32
C PRO A 145 1.58 12.19 9.76
N LEU A 146 0.73 11.34 10.35
CA LEU A 146 -0.70 11.36 10.07
C LEU A 146 -1.36 12.58 10.72
N ASN A 147 -2.21 13.25 9.95
CA ASN A 147 -3.07 14.32 10.46
C ASN A 147 -4.48 14.15 9.87
N LEU A 148 -5.48 14.69 10.57
CA LEU A 148 -6.88 14.59 10.12
C LEU A 148 -7.24 15.60 9.02
N LYS A 149 -6.32 16.47 8.59
CA LYS A 149 -6.62 17.42 7.51
C LYS A 149 -6.74 16.64 6.21
N GLY A 150 -7.97 16.55 5.68
CA GLY A 150 -8.29 15.74 4.50
C GLY A 150 -8.68 14.30 4.81
N ALA A 151 -8.89 13.94 6.08
CA ALA A 151 -9.51 12.67 6.43
C ALA A 151 -10.98 12.66 6.00
N VAL A 152 -11.43 11.53 5.45
CA VAL A 152 -12.82 11.31 5.00
C VAL A 152 -13.34 10.05 5.68
N GLY A 153 -14.54 10.12 6.24
CA GLY A 153 -15.17 9.01 6.99
C GLY A 153 -14.78 8.98 8.46
N ASN A 154 -14.96 7.81 9.09
CA ASN A 154 -14.75 7.61 10.53
C ASN A 154 -13.28 7.31 10.85
N VAL A 155 -12.46 8.35 10.92
CA VAL A 155 -11.02 8.26 11.23
C VAL A 155 -10.73 8.86 12.60
N THR A 156 -10.06 8.08 13.46
CA THR A 156 -9.56 8.55 14.77
C THR A 156 -8.04 8.45 14.79
N LEU A 157 -7.35 9.48 15.30
CA LEU A 157 -5.90 9.42 15.50
C LEU A 157 -5.54 8.92 16.90
N ASN A 158 -4.36 8.31 17.01
CA ASN A 158 -3.75 7.89 18.28
C ASN A 158 -4.54 6.86 19.10
N ALA A 159 -5.59 6.27 18.52
CA ALA A 159 -6.38 5.22 19.14
C ALA A 159 -6.68 4.12 18.12
N CYS A 160 -6.57 2.87 18.56
CA CYS A 160 -7.03 1.70 17.82
C CYS A 160 -7.95 0.92 18.76
N PRO A 161 -9.29 1.00 18.58
CA PRO A 161 -10.25 0.31 19.43
C PRO A 161 -9.99 -1.21 19.41
N LEU A 162 -10.17 -1.87 20.55
CA LEU A 162 -10.00 -3.31 20.67
C LEU A 162 -11.17 -4.12 20.10
N ASN A 163 -12.33 -3.50 19.89
CA ASN A 163 -13.61 -4.16 19.56
C ASN A 163 -13.71 -4.57 18.11
#